data_AF-A0A084Q9L1-F1
#
_entry.id   AF-A0A084Q9L1-F1
#
_cell.length_a   1.000
_cell.length_b   1.000
_cell.length_c   1.000
_cell.angle_alpha   90.00
_cell.angle_beta   90.00
_cell.angle_gamma   90.00
#
_symmetry.space_group_name_H-M   'P 1'
#
loop_
_entity.id
_entity.type
_entity.pdbx_description
1 polymer ?
#
loop_
_entity_poly.entity_id
_entity_poly.type
_entity_poly.pdbx_seq_one_letter_code
_entity_poly.pdbx_strand_id
1 'polypeptide(L)'
;MFCTRCLRAAIPQRQLPFIRQISTTARFLAAEPPLSTPTTQPGESPKPALGQRSSCVEGTVLNGLNYTKGGQDPVALKDEEYPEWLWSCLEVTQRVSTDADNANADEFSKSKKVRQAAAKRQRTLEAKLLAEGNLAALAPKVPLQQQSINLPGKPNASLAENLEAADVRQELRLAMRKERRAKIKESNYLKSM
;
A
#
# COMPACT_ATOMS: atom_id res chain seq x y z
N MET A 1 -1.66 -48.52 -64.15
CA MET A 1 -1.80 -49.70 -63.27
C MET A 1 -0.66 -49.71 -62.27
N PHE A 2 -0.92 -50.17 -61.04
CA PHE A 2 -0.03 -50.24 -59.85
C PHE A 2 0.18 -48.89 -59.12
N CYS A 3 0.04 -48.76 -57.79
CA CYS A 3 -0.51 -49.61 -56.73
C CYS A 3 -0.88 -48.71 -55.53
N THR A 4 -2.10 -48.84 -55.00
CA THR A 4 -2.58 -48.17 -53.79
C THR A 4 -2.25 -49.01 -52.56
N ARG A 5 -1.01 -48.91 -52.05
CA ARG A 5 -0.63 -49.33 -50.70
C ARG A 5 0.85 -49.01 -50.51
N CYS A 6 1.18 -48.58 -49.28
CA CYS A 6 2.53 -48.33 -48.75
C CYS A 6 3.00 -46.87 -48.66
N LEU A 7 2.22 -46.03 -47.95
CA LEU A 7 2.80 -45.02 -47.06
C LEU A 7 2.13 -45.10 -45.67
N ARG A 8 2.59 -46.09 -44.88
CA ARG A 8 2.78 -45.96 -43.42
C ARG A 8 3.75 -44.78 -43.20
N ALA A 9 3.80 -44.03 -42.12
CA ALA A 9 3.06 -43.93 -40.86
C ALA A 9 3.70 -42.73 -40.12
N ALA A 10 2.91 -41.90 -39.43
CA ALA A 10 3.28 -41.18 -38.20
C ALA A 10 2.18 -40.16 -37.88
N ILE A 11 1.10 -40.60 -37.23
CA ILE A 11 0.16 -39.69 -36.57
C ILE A 11 0.60 -39.62 -35.10
N PRO A 12 0.91 -38.44 -34.54
CA PRO A 12 1.20 -38.33 -33.12
C PRO A 12 -0.09 -38.59 -32.33
N GLN A 13 -0.11 -39.68 -31.56
CA GLN A 13 -1.15 -39.92 -30.58
C GLN A 13 -1.10 -38.82 -29.52
N ARG A 14 -2.17 -38.03 -29.43
CA ARG A 14 -2.46 -37.16 -28.29
C ARG A 14 -2.54 -38.03 -27.04
N GLN A 15 -1.54 -37.92 -26.17
CA GLN A 15 -1.64 -38.42 -24.80
C GLN A 15 -2.64 -37.54 -24.05
N LEU A 16 -3.75 -38.14 -23.61
CA LEU A 16 -4.69 -37.52 -22.68
C LEU A 16 -3.99 -37.36 -21.32
N PRO A 17 -4.14 -36.23 -20.61
CA PRO A 17 -3.53 -36.07 -19.30
C PRO A 17 -4.16 -37.05 -18.31
N PHE A 18 -3.33 -37.88 -17.68
CA PHE A 18 -3.69 -38.65 -16.50
C PHE A 18 -4.17 -37.68 -15.41
N ILE A 19 -5.48 -37.71 -15.15
CA ILE A 19 -6.10 -37.01 -14.04
C ILE A 19 -5.59 -37.65 -12.75
N ARG A 20 -4.77 -36.93 -11.98
CA ARG A 20 -4.47 -37.31 -10.60
C ARG A 20 -5.77 -37.26 -9.80
N GLN A 21 -6.28 -38.42 -9.43
CA GLN A 21 -7.35 -38.55 -8.46
C GLN A 21 -6.81 -38.16 -7.09
N ILE A 22 -7.17 -36.97 -6.61
CA ILE A 22 -6.94 -36.57 -5.23
C ILE A 22 -8.06 -37.22 -4.41
N SER A 23 -7.75 -38.34 -3.75
CA SER A 23 -8.63 -38.95 -2.77
C SER A 23 -8.59 -38.09 -1.49
N THR A 24 -9.59 -37.24 -1.30
CA THR A 24 -9.85 -36.61 0.00
C THR A 24 -10.69 -37.58 0.83
N THR A 25 -10.06 -38.38 1.67
CA THR A 25 -10.75 -39.07 2.75
C THR A 25 -11.25 -38.01 3.73
N ALA A 26 -12.55 -37.72 3.67
CA ALA A 26 -13.21 -36.94 4.70
C ALA A 26 -13.21 -37.78 5.99
N ARG A 27 -12.33 -37.46 6.92
CA ARG A 27 -12.48 -37.89 8.31
C ARG A 27 -13.69 -37.15 8.87
N PHE A 28 -14.83 -37.82 8.92
CA PHE A 28 -15.93 -37.44 9.79
C PHE A 28 -15.45 -37.63 11.25
N LEU A 29 -14.90 -36.58 11.84
CA LEU A 29 -14.90 -36.42 13.28
C LEU A 29 -16.17 -35.66 13.62
N ALA A 30 -17.21 -36.42 13.98
CA ALA A 30 -18.34 -35.92 14.74
C ALA A 30 -17.82 -35.55 16.13
N ALA A 31 -17.57 -34.27 16.34
CA ALA A 31 -17.45 -33.66 17.65
C ALA A 31 -18.35 -32.43 17.63
N GLU A 32 -19.48 -32.52 18.34
CA GLU A 32 -20.38 -31.40 18.54
C GLU A 32 -19.63 -30.28 19.28
N PRO A 33 -19.56 -29.05 18.74
CA PRO A 33 -19.04 -27.93 19.50
C PRO A 33 -20.09 -27.55 20.56
N PRO A 34 -19.74 -27.43 21.86
CA PRO A 34 -20.64 -26.83 22.83
C PRO A 34 -20.86 -25.36 22.41
N LEU A 35 -22.12 -25.02 22.11
CA LEU A 35 -22.57 -23.64 21.94
C LEU A 35 -22.26 -22.88 23.24
N SER A 36 -21.11 -22.21 23.26
CA SER A 36 -20.78 -21.23 24.28
C SER A 36 -21.38 -19.92 23.79
N THR A 37 -22.46 -19.48 24.43
CA THR A 37 -23.01 -18.14 24.28
C THR A 37 -22.08 -17.14 24.99
N PRO A 38 -21.34 -16.27 24.30
CA PRO A 38 -20.78 -15.10 24.96
C PRO A 38 -21.92 -14.09 25.18
N THR A 39 -22.35 -13.95 26.43
CA THR A 39 -23.07 -12.74 26.85
C THR A 39 -22.05 -11.59 26.90
N THR A 40 -21.80 -10.98 25.74
CA THR A 40 -20.98 -9.77 25.63
C THR A 40 -21.89 -8.62 25.23
N GLN A 41 -21.94 -7.60 26.07
CA GLN A 41 -22.66 -6.34 25.81
C GLN A 41 -22.13 -5.69 24.52
N PRO A 42 -23.00 -5.07 23.70
CA PRO A 42 -22.58 -4.41 22.47
C PRO A 42 -21.93 -3.06 22.81
N GLY A 43 -20.62 -2.92 22.63
CA GLY A 43 -19.98 -1.62 22.82
C GLY A 43 -18.46 -1.57 22.90
N GLU A 44 -17.74 -2.69 22.97
CA GLU A 44 -16.28 -2.64 23.08
C GLU A 44 -15.61 -3.08 21.77
N SER A 45 -15.13 -2.09 21.02
CA SER A 45 -14.24 -2.28 19.89
C SER A 45 -13.01 -3.08 20.33
N PRO A 46 -12.59 -4.13 19.60
CA PRO A 46 -11.36 -4.84 19.94
C PRO A 46 -10.19 -3.87 19.85
N LYS A 47 -9.64 -3.51 21.01
CA LYS A 47 -8.37 -2.80 21.14
C LYS A 47 -7.34 -3.64 20.35
N PRO A 48 -6.70 -3.10 19.30
CA PRO A 48 -5.73 -3.87 18.54
C PRO A 48 -4.68 -4.36 19.53
N ALA A 49 -4.51 -5.68 19.62
CA ALA A 49 -3.38 -6.26 20.32
C ALA A 49 -2.14 -5.61 19.72
N LEU A 50 -1.45 -4.81 20.54
CA LEU A 50 -0.21 -4.14 20.17
C LEU A 50 0.79 -5.26 19.85
N GLY A 51 0.89 -5.64 18.57
CA GLY A 51 2.05 -6.37 18.09
C GLY A 51 3.29 -5.56 18.46
N GLN A 52 4.40 -6.25 18.72
CA GLN A 52 5.69 -5.58 18.92
C GLN A 52 5.90 -4.56 17.80
N ARG A 53 6.08 -3.29 18.16
CA ARG A 53 6.22 -2.17 17.20
C ARG A 53 7.53 -2.29 16.45
N SER A 54 8.58 -2.74 17.15
CA SER A 54 9.88 -3.02 16.59
C SER A 54 10.08 -4.51 16.28
N SER A 55 10.96 -4.77 15.30
CA SER A 55 11.46 -6.11 15.01
C SER A 55 12.62 -6.52 15.91
N CYS A 56 13.27 -5.57 16.58
CA CYS A 56 14.46 -5.76 17.40
C CYS A 56 14.06 -5.70 18.88
N VAL A 57 14.25 -6.81 19.59
CA VAL A 57 13.93 -6.88 21.02
C VAL A 57 14.93 -6.07 21.84
N GLU A 58 14.50 -5.58 23.01
CA GLU A 58 15.39 -4.95 23.99
C GLU A 58 16.64 -5.81 24.26
N GLY A 59 17.80 -5.17 24.42
CA GLY A 59 19.05 -5.87 24.69
C GLY A 59 19.75 -6.44 23.44
N THR A 60 19.19 -6.27 22.25
CA THR A 60 19.84 -6.73 21.00
C THR A 60 21.07 -5.86 20.71
N VAL A 61 22.25 -6.47 20.58
CA VAL A 61 23.49 -5.78 20.18
C VAL A 61 23.43 -5.47 18.68
N LEU A 62 23.56 -4.18 18.32
CA LEU A 62 23.54 -3.73 16.94
C LEU A 62 24.96 -3.77 16.36
N ASN A 63 25.26 -4.90 15.72
CA ASN A 63 26.61 -5.20 15.22
C ASN A 63 27.09 -4.20 14.17
N GLY A 64 28.35 -3.75 14.30
CA GLY A 64 29.05 -2.99 13.26
C GLY A 64 28.67 -1.51 13.18
N LEU A 65 28.07 -0.95 14.23
CA LEU A 65 27.82 0.50 14.33
C LEU A 65 29.00 1.23 14.97
N ASN A 66 29.73 0.60 15.88
CA ASN A 66 30.88 1.24 16.49
C ASN A 66 32.11 1.18 15.55
N TYR A 67 32.62 2.36 15.20
CA TYR A 67 33.85 2.52 14.41
C TYR A 67 35.07 2.93 15.27
N THR A 68 34.89 3.12 16.58
CA THR A 68 35.96 3.52 17.51
C THR A 68 36.68 2.30 18.08
N LYS A 69 38.02 2.39 18.18
CA LYS A 69 38.85 1.33 18.76
C LYS A 69 38.59 1.26 20.27
N GLY A 70 38.17 0.10 20.75
CA GLY A 70 37.89 -0.14 22.18
C GLY A 70 36.49 0.25 22.65
N GLY A 71 35.61 0.73 21.75
CA GLY A 71 34.20 0.90 22.07
C GLY A 71 33.40 -0.41 21.93
N GLN A 72 32.29 -0.51 22.66
CA GLN A 72 31.28 -1.54 22.46
C GLN A 72 30.24 -1.11 21.42
N ASP A 73 29.66 -2.07 20.70
CA ASP A 73 28.51 -1.83 19.85
C ASP A 73 27.29 -1.41 20.71
N PRO A 74 26.47 -0.47 20.23
CA PRO A 74 25.31 0.00 20.98
C PRO A 74 24.26 -1.12 21.10
N VAL A 75 23.63 -1.15 22.27
CA VAL A 75 22.58 -2.12 22.60
C VAL A 75 21.21 -1.45 22.41
N ALA A 76 20.27 -2.16 21.78
CA ALA A 76 18.90 -1.68 21.61
C ALA A 76 18.20 -1.50 22.96
N LEU A 77 17.61 -0.33 23.16
CA LEU A 77 16.77 0.00 24.32
C LEU A 77 15.33 -0.48 24.11
N LYS A 78 14.45 -0.20 25.07
CA LYS A 78 13.01 -0.46 24.94
C LYS A 78 12.37 0.46 23.91
N ASP A 79 11.34 -0.04 23.22
CA ASP A 79 10.57 0.72 22.22
C ASP A 79 10.02 2.05 22.76
N GLU A 80 9.69 2.11 24.05
CA GLU A 80 9.12 3.28 24.74
C GLU A 80 10.17 4.36 25.05
N GLU A 81 11.44 3.98 25.17
CA GLU A 81 12.54 4.92 25.41
C GLU A 81 12.97 5.63 24.12
N TYR A 82 12.59 5.08 22.97
CA TYR A 82 12.81 5.73 21.69
C TYR A 82 11.79 6.83 21.44
N PRO A 83 12.20 7.97 20.85
CA PRO A 83 11.28 9.02 20.46
C PRO A 83 10.21 8.55 19.46
N GLU A 84 8.99 9.05 19.59
CA GLU A 84 7.85 8.64 18.74
C GLU A 84 8.09 8.90 17.24
N TRP A 85 8.86 9.94 16.88
CA TRP A 85 9.15 10.28 15.48
C TRP A 85 9.93 9.18 14.73
N LEU A 86 10.62 8.28 15.45
CA LEU A 86 11.35 7.15 14.85
C LEU A 86 10.40 6.24 14.08
N TRP A 87 9.21 6.00 14.64
CA TRP A 87 8.22 5.09 14.08
C TRP A 87 7.53 5.69 12.83
N SER A 88 7.44 7.02 12.74
CA SER A 88 6.91 7.71 11.56
C SER A 88 7.93 7.87 10.42
N CYS A 89 9.21 7.58 10.61
CA CYS A 89 10.23 7.76 9.56
C CYS A 89 9.97 6.89 8.31
N LEU A 90 9.40 5.69 8.49
CA LEU A 90 9.06 4.79 7.39
C LEU A 90 7.88 5.31 6.54
N GLU A 91 7.05 6.20 7.07
CA GLU A 91 5.93 6.77 6.32
C GLU A 91 6.40 7.52 5.07
N VAL A 92 7.58 8.14 5.08
CA VAL A 92 8.13 8.84 3.91
C VAL A 92 8.37 7.85 2.76
N THR A 93 8.86 6.65 3.07
CA THR A 93 9.07 5.59 2.07
C THR A 93 7.75 5.02 1.58
N GLN A 94 6.79 4.81 2.49
CA GLN A 94 5.46 4.34 2.14
C GLN A 94 4.74 5.34 1.24
N ARG A 95 4.73 6.64 1.57
CA ARG A 95 4.13 7.70 0.76
C ARG A 95 4.68 7.74 -0.66
N VAL A 96 5.98 7.48 -0.86
CA VAL A 96 6.55 7.36 -2.22
C VAL A 96 6.00 6.12 -2.94
N SER A 97 5.86 4.99 -2.26
CA SER A 97 5.33 3.75 -2.86
C SER A 97 3.80 3.75 -3.08
N THR A 98 3.05 4.45 -2.24
CA THR A 98 1.58 4.49 -2.25
C THR A 98 1.00 5.79 -2.78
N ASP A 99 1.84 6.74 -3.20
CA ASP A 99 1.40 7.98 -3.84
C ASP A 99 0.38 7.60 -4.93
N ALA A 100 -0.80 8.24 -4.94
CA ALA A 100 -1.93 7.83 -5.78
C ALA A 100 -1.54 7.75 -7.28
N ASP A 101 -0.57 8.56 -7.70
CA ASP A 101 0.00 8.54 -9.05
C ASP A 101 0.78 7.23 -9.33
N ASN A 102 1.52 6.71 -8.35
CA ASN A 102 2.24 5.44 -8.44
C ASN A 102 1.32 4.24 -8.25
N ALA A 103 0.27 4.34 -7.42
CA ALA A 103 -0.74 3.28 -7.27
C ALA A 103 -1.53 3.04 -8.57
N ASN A 104 -1.89 4.12 -9.28
CA ASN A 104 -2.52 4.04 -10.60
C ASN A 104 -1.54 3.52 -11.67
N ALA A 105 -0.26 3.90 -11.60
CA ALA A 105 0.77 3.37 -12.50
C ALA A 105 1.05 1.87 -12.26
N ASP A 106 1.07 1.42 -11.01
CA ASP A 106 1.23 0.01 -10.61
C ASP A 106 0.00 -0.83 -10.97
N GLU A 107 -1.15 -0.22 -11.18
CA GLU A 107 -2.32 -0.93 -11.71
C GLU A 107 -2.13 -1.31 -13.19
N PHE A 108 -1.36 -0.52 -13.94
CA PHE A 108 -1.11 -0.75 -15.36
C PHE A 108 0.00 -1.79 -15.63
N SER A 109 0.92 -2.00 -14.69
CA SER A 109 1.98 -3.02 -14.75
C SER A 109 1.46 -4.45 -14.48
N LYS A 110 0.22 -4.61 -14.03
CA LYS A 110 -0.39 -5.89 -13.68
C LYS A 110 -1.00 -6.62 -14.90
N SER A 111 -1.21 -7.94 -14.75
CA SER A 111 -1.83 -8.80 -15.78
C SER A 111 -3.16 -8.23 -16.29
N LYS A 112 -3.51 -8.51 -17.56
CA LYS A 112 -4.75 -8.03 -18.23
C LYS A 112 -6.02 -8.24 -17.39
N LYS A 113 -6.11 -9.37 -16.68
CA LYS A 113 -7.25 -9.68 -15.80
C LYS A 113 -7.34 -8.73 -14.60
N VAL A 114 -6.20 -8.36 -14.03
CA VAL A 114 -6.13 -7.44 -12.88
C VAL A 114 -6.54 -6.04 -13.31
N ARG A 115 -6.07 -5.57 -14.47
CA ARG A 115 -6.50 -4.29 -15.07
C ARG A 115 -8.00 -4.22 -15.33
N GLN A 116 -8.60 -5.31 -15.81
CA GLN A 116 -10.06 -5.37 -16.01
C GLN A 116 -10.82 -5.36 -14.69
N ALA A 117 -10.34 -6.08 -13.68
CA ALA A 117 -10.98 -6.11 -12.35
C ALA A 117 -10.88 -4.73 -11.66
N ALA A 118 -9.72 -4.08 -11.76
CA ALA A 118 -9.47 -2.71 -11.34
C ALA A 118 -10.44 -1.70 -11.97
N ALA A 119 -10.51 -1.68 -13.31
CA ALA A 119 -11.40 -0.79 -14.05
C ALA A 119 -12.87 -1.05 -13.72
N LYS A 120 -13.26 -2.32 -13.50
CA LYS A 120 -14.61 -2.65 -13.01
C LYS A 120 -14.86 -2.10 -11.61
N ARG A 121 -13.91 -2.25 -10.67
CA ARG A 121 -14.00 -1.71 -9.31
C ARG A 121 -14.14 -0.19 -9.32
N GLN A 122 -13.31 0.52 -10.07
CA GLN A 122 -13.39 1.98 -10.24
C GLN A 122 -14.77 2.42 -10.75
N ARG A 123 -15.24 1.83 -11.86
CA ARG A 123 -16.59 2.11 -12.40
C ARG A 123 -17.71 1.83 -11.40
N THR A 124 -17.61 0.75 -10.62
CA THR A 124 -18.62 0.45 -9.60
C THR A 124 -18.59 1.44 -8.43
N LEU A 125 -17.42 1.92 -8.04
CA LEU A 125 -17.30 2.95 -6.99
C LEU A 125 -17.85 4.28 -7.48
N GLU A 126 -17.50 4.70 -8.70
CA GLU A 126 -18.05 5.90 -9.34
C GLU A 126 -19.58 5.83 -9.45
N ALA A 127 -20.12 4.70 -9.93
CA ALA A 127 -21.56 4.51 -10.04
C ALA A 127 -22.27 4.57 -8.67
N LYS A 128 -21.64 4.05 -7.61
CA LYS A 128 -22.16 4.16 -6.24
C LYS A 128 -22.15 5.61 -5.75
N LEU A 129 -21.04 6.33 -5.91
CA LEU A 129 -20.93 7.74 -5.52
C LEU A 129 -21.95 8.62 -6.27
N LEU A 130 -22.18 8.32 -7.56
CA LEU A 130 -23.22 8.97 -8.36
C LEU A 130 -24.63 8.64 -7.85
N ALA A 131 -24.90 7.38 -7.52
CA ALA A 131 -26.19 6.94 -6.97
C ALA A 131 -26.47 7.53 -5.58
N GLU A 132 -25.44 7.71 -4.75
CA GLU A 132 -25.49 8.39 -3.45
C GLU A 132 -25.68 9.91 -3.59
N GLY A 133 -25.61 10.46 -4.81
CA GLY A 133 -25.77 11.88 -5.08
C GLY A 133 -24.60 12.75 -4.65
N ASN A 134 -23.47 12.14 -4.25
CA ASN A 134 -22.27 12.87 -3.80
C ASN A 134 -21.41 13.32 -5.00
N LEU A 135 -21.94 14.28 -5.77
CA LEU A 135 -21.25 14.86 -6.93
C LEU A 135 -19.96 15.59 -6.55
N ALA A 136 -19.85 16.09 -5.32
CA ALA A 136 -18.65 16.78 -4.82
C ALA A 136 -17.45 15.83 -4.69
N ALA A 137 -17.68 14.57 -4.30
CA ALA A 137 -16.61 13.58 -4.19
C ALA A 137 -16.04 13.12 -5.54
N LEU A 138 -16.80 13.28 -6.64
CA LEU A 138 -16.36 12.94 -7.98
C LEU A 138 -15.58 14.08 -8.66
N ALA A 139 -15.69 15.31 -8.15
CA ALA A 139 -14.98 16.45 -8.71
C ALA A 139 -13.44 16.26 -8.59
N PRO A 140 -12.66 16.65 -9.60
CA PRO A 140 -11.21 16.52 -9.55
C PRO A 140 -10.65 17.32 -8.37
N LYS A 141 -9.89 16.65 -7.49
CA LYS A 141 -9.25 17.30 -6.35
C LYS A 141 -8.15 18.23 -6.84
N VAL A 142 -8.41 19.55 -6.79
CA VAL A 142 -7.41 20.57 -7.12
C VAL A 142 -6.24 20.45 -6.14
N PRO A 143 -5.00 20.27 -6.62
CA PRO A 143 -3.83 20.13 -5.74
C PRO A 143 -3.55 21.45 -5.01
N LEU A 144 -2.98 21.36 -3.80
CA LEU A 144 -2.82 22.50 -2.88
C LEU A 144 -2.17 23.72 -3.54
N GLN A 145 -1.17 23.50 -4.39
CA GLN A 145 -0.43 24.60 -5.03
C GLN A 145 -1.17 25.32 -6.17
N GLN A 146 -2.28 24.75 -6.66
CA GLN A 146 -3.13 25.37 -7.68
C GLN A 146 -4.37 26.04 -7.07
N GLN A 147 -4.57 25.91 -5.75
CA GLN A 147 -5.69 26.54 -5.06
C GLN A 147 -5.40 28.03 -4.82
N SER A 148 -6.45 28.86 -4.91
CA SER A 148 -6.42 30.29 -4.57
C SER A 148 -7.05 30.60 -3.21
N ILE A 149 -7.37 29.56 -2.43
CA ILE A 149 -7.97 29.70 -1.10
C ILE A 149 -6.92 30.29 -0.14
N ASN A 150 -7.34 31.22 0.71
CA ASN A 150 -6.46 31.82 1.69
C ASN A 150 -5.92 30.78 2.67
N LEU A 151 -4.61 30.83 2.90
CA LEU A 151 -3.94 30.06 3.95
C LEU A 151 -4.46 30.50 5.33
N PRO A 152 -4.54 29.59 6.32
CA PRO A 152 -4.89 29.96 7.67
C PRO A 152 -3.84 30.93 8.26
N GLY A 153 -4.33 32.00 8.89
CA GLY A 153 -3.51 33.01 9.55
C GLY A 153 -4.33 34.27 9.85
N LYS A 154 -4.60 34.53 11.13
CA LYS A 154 -5.34 35.72 11.59
C LYS A 154 -4.41 36.62 12.42
N PRO A 155 -4.60 37.95 12.41
CA PRO A 155 -3.88 38.84 13.32
C PRO A 155 -4.29 38.54 14.77
N ASN A 156 -3.33 38.55 15.70
CA ASN A 156 -3.52 38.24 17.13
C ASN A 156 -4.12 36.85 17.40
N ALA A 157 -3.80 35.87 16.55
CA ALA A 157 -4.21 34.47 16.68
C ALA A 157 -3.56 33.76 17.88
N SER A 158 -4.16 32.66 18.31
CA SER A 158 -3.61 31.77 19.35
C SER A 158 -2.30 31.11 18.90
N LEU A 159 -1.45 30.69 19.85
CA LEU A 159 -0.21 29.96 19.54
C LEU A 159 -0.48 28.71 18.68
N ALA A 160 -1.55 27.97 18.97
CA ALA A 160 -1.94 26.78 18.20
C ALA A 160 -2.26 27.13 16.73
N GLU A 161 -3.08 28.16 16.52
CA GLU A 161 -3.44 28.63 15.17
C GLU A 161 -2.21 29.12 14.39
N ASN A 162 -1.22 29.70 15.07
CA ASN A 162 0.03 30.12 14.44
C ASN A 162 0.91 28.92 14.03
N LEU A 163 0.94 27.85 14.83
CA LEU A 163 1.65 26.62 14.48
C LEU A 163 0.99 25.92 13.29
N GLU A 164 -0.34 25.79 13.30
CA GLU A 164 -1.10 25.25 12.16
C GLU A 164 -0.88 26.08 10.89
N ALA A 165 -0.90 27.40 11.01
CA ALA A 165 -0.59 28.30 9.90
C ALA A 165 0.83 28.08 9.35
N ALA A 166 1.80 27.79 10.22
CA ALA A 166 3.16 27.48 9.80
C ALA A 166 3.22 26.13 9.06
N ASP A 167 2.53 25.11 9.56
CA ASP A 167 2.50 23.77 8.97
C ASP A 167 1.87 23.78 7.59
N VAL A 168 0.70 24.42 7.41
CA VAL A 168 0.04 24.52 6.08
C VAL A 168 0.91 25.29 5.08
N ARG A 169 1.65 26.31 5.52
CA ARG A 169 2.63 27.00 4.66
C ARG A 169 3.80 26.08 4.26
N GLN A 170 4.28 25.25 5.19
CA GLN A 170 5.32 24.27 4.89
C GLN A 170 4.81 23.22 3.90
N GLU A 171 3.59 22.73 4.05
CA GLU A 171 2.94 21.80 3.11
C GLU A 171 2.87 22.39 1.69
N LEU A 172 2.43 23.65 1.56
CA LEU A 172 2.42 24.35 0.27
C LEU A 172 3.82 24.43 -0.35
N ARG A 173 4.85 24.76 0.47
CA ARG A 173 6.24 24.81 0.01
C ARG A 173 6.74 23.46 -0.49
N LEU A 174 6.38 22.37 0.20
CA LEU A 174 6.72 21.01 -0.21
C LEU A 174 6.01 20.60 -1.50
N ALA A 175 4.72 20.94 -1.64
CA ALA A 175 3.95 20.70 -2.86
C ALA A 175 4.58 21.43 -4.08
N MET A 176 4.90 22.72 -3.93
CA MET A 176 5.60 23.51 -4.94
C MET A 176 6.97 22.92 -5.30
N ARG A 177 7.68 22.36 -4.31
CA ARG A 177 8.97 21.70 -4.54
C ARG A 177 8.82 20.40 -5.35
N LYS A 178 7.76 19.62 -5.11
CA LYS A 178 7.45 18.40 -5.88
C LYS A 178 7.21 18.74 -7.35
N GLU A 179 6.37 19.75 -7.63
CA GLU A 179 6.10 20.21 -9.00
C GLU A 179 7.36 20.74 -9.69
N ARG A 180 8.16 21.57 -9.01
CA ARG A 180 9.42 22.08 -9.57
C ARG A 180 10.40 20.95 -9.91
N ARG A 181 10.49 19.92 -9.07
CA ARG A 181 11.32 18.74 -9.35
C ARG A 181 10.83 17.98 -10.57
N ALA A 182 9.52 17.80 -10.74
CA ALA A 182 8.94 17.17 -11.91
C ALA A 182 9.24 17.97 -13.19
N LYS A 183 9.03 19.29 -13.16
CA LYS A 183 9.32 20.19 -14.28
C LYS A 183 10.80 20.18 -14.69
N ILE A 184 11.72 20.16 -13.72
CA ILE A 184 13.16 20.05 -14.00
C ILE A 184 13.48 18.71 -14.66
N LYS A 185 12.90 17.61 -14.16
CA LYS A 185 13.12 16.27 -14.76
C LYS A 185 12.60 16.22 -16.19
N GLU A 186 11.40 16.71 -16.43
CA GLU A 186 10.80 16.80 -17.76
C GLU A 186 11.64 17.67 -18.70
N SER A 187 12.05 18.87 -18.28
CA SER A 187 12.88 19.76 -19.09
C SER A 187 14.24 19.14 -19.40
N ASN A 188 14.86 18.46 -18.43
CA ASN A 188 16.13 17.78 -18.64
C ASN A 188 15.98 16.62 -19.62
N TYR A 189 14.92 15.82 -19.48
CA TYR A 189 14.62 14.71 -20.37
C TYR A 189 14.43 15.20 -21.82
N LEU A 190 13.56 16.19 -22.02
CA LEU A 190 13.29 16.77 -23.34
C LEU A 190 14.50 17.48 -23.95
N LYS A 191 15.40 18.03 -23.13
CA LYS A 191 16.64 18.66 -23.60
C LYS A 191 17.70 17.63 -24.02
N SER A 192 17.70 16.45 -23.41
CA SER A 192 18.63 15.36 -23.75
C SER A 192 18.12 14.42 -24.85
N MET A 193 16.86 14.57 -25.26
CA MET A 193 16.22 13.81 -26.33
C MET A 193 16.53 14.44 -27.69
#